data_AF-A0A7Y6WUA3-F1
#
_entry.id   AF-A0A7Y6WUA3-F1
#
_cell.length_a   1.000
_cell.length_b   1.000
_cell.length_c   1.000
_cell.angle_alpha   90.00
_cell.angle_beta   90.00
_cell.angle_gamma   90.00
#
_symmetry.space_group_name_H-M   'P 1'
#
loop_
_entity.id
_entity.type
_entity.pdbx_description
1 polymer ?
#
loop_
_entity_poly.entity_id
_entity_poly.type
_entity_poly.pdbx_seq_one_letter_code
_entity_poly.pdbx_strand_id
1 'polypeptide(L)'
;QGYSSAASDVCKRLSQQRAAPDLSSVEAVTDFLRTVGGALLGAAGALRRASPEDPLAYRLNRMGLWLHLTQPPAADGNGRTLIHPLPDLLRTKLETLEQNQRWGELLDESESALARHRFALTLHRYSATAMEGLGASYAGARTALVQELAIQLRRMTGVETLLSTLGTPLTDDATQAWLRGHVLRASAPTPAPSSAASVSTALALGPLTLGPTVHADSAALEAEARTLVEEGRVHEAVIRLQAAVTAASTGRARFISRLELARLCANAGQLPLARAVYDALDEEVSAHALDTWEPALAAACLEGWLQTRTDVEKASGPVAVKFRNRYRRLALLDSSATLRVGA
;
A
#
# COMPACT_ATOMS: atom_id res chain seq x y z
N GLN A 1 17.64 46.07 -25.21
CA GLN A 1 17.80 46.40 -23.78
C GLN A 1 16.59 46.02 -22.89
N GLY A 2 15.47 45.50 -23.43
CA GLY A 2 14.25 45.19 -22.63
C GLY A 2 14.19 43.83 -21.91
N TYR A 3 15.03 42.84 -22.27
CA TYR A 3 14.97 41.50 -21.67
C TYR A 3 15.60 41.39 -20.27
N SER A 4 16.47 42.34 -19.90
CA SER A 4 17.16 42.33 -18.59
C SER A 4 16.27 42.79 -17.43
N SER A 5 15.29 43.67 -17.70
CA SER A 5 14.38 44.21 -16.68
C SER A 5 13.41 43.16 -16.14
N ALA A 6 12.82 42.34 -17.03
CA ALA A 6 11.82 41.34 -16.64
C ALA A 6 12.41 40.22 -15.76
N ALA A 7 13.64 39.77 -16.05
CA ALA A 7 14.34 38.79 -15.22
C ALA A 7 14.72 39.38 -13.84
N SER A 8 15.12 40.65 -13.79
CA SER A 8 15.40 41.36 -12.53
C SER A 8 14.15 41.51 -11.66
N ASP A 9 12.97 41.69 -12.25
CA ASP A 9 11.70 41.83 -11.53
C ASP A 9 11.14 40.49 -11.04
N VAL A 10 11.48 39.38 -11.70
CA VAL A 10 11.18 38.02 -11.22
C VAL A 10 12.11 37.66 -10.06
N CYS A 11 13.42 37.94 -10.17
CA CYS A 11 14.37 37.74 -9.08
C CYS A 11 14.05 38.61 -7.85
N LYS A 12 13.63 39.88 -8.03
CA LYS A 12 13.20 40.75 -6.92
C LYS A 12 11.94 40.26 -6.21
N ARG A 13 11.01 39.62 -6.93
CA ARG A 13 9.81 39.01 -6.33
C ARG A 13 10.13 37.74 -5.56
N LEU A 14 11.12 36.97 -5.99
CA LEU A 14 11.63 35.79 -5.27
C LEU A 14 12.47 36.18 -4.03
N SER A 15 13.07 37.38 -4.02
CA SER A 15 13.95 37.85 -2.94
C SER A 15 13.24 38.65 -1.84
N GLN A 16 11.92 38.80 -1.88
CA GLN A 16 11.18 39.29 -0.71
C GLN A 16 11.14 38.18 0.35
N GLN A 17 12.26 38.01 1.05
CA GLN A 17 12.33 37.19 2.24
C GLN A 17 11.33 37.76 3.25
N ARG A 18 10.17 37.09 3.39
CA ARG A 18 9.35 37.21 4.58
C ARG A 18 10.26 36.93 5.77
N ALA A 19 10.16 37.76 6.81
CA ALA A 19 10.87 37.55 8.07
C ALA A 19 10.75 36.08 8.48
N ALA A 20 11.88 35.44 8.77
CA ALA A 20 11.89 34.04 9.18
C ALA A 20 11.02 33.89 10.44
N PRO A 21 10.13 32.90 10.49
CA PRO A 21 9.33 32.65 11.69
C PRO A 21 10.26 32.31 12.87
N ASP A 22 9.93 32.80 14.05
CA ASP A 22 10.58 32.36 15.29
C ASP A 22 10.11 30.93 15.60
N LEU A 23 11.06 29.99 15.60
CA LEU A 23 10.83 28.56 15.84
C LEU A 23 11.55 28.09 17.12
N SER A 24 11.76 29.00 18.07
CA SER A 24 12.51 28.75 19.30
C SER A 24 11.80 27.85 20.32
N SER A 25 10.47 27.71 20.26
CA SER A 25 9.69 26.83 21.15
C SER A 25 8.74 25.89 20.39
N VAL A 26 8.31 24.82 21.05
CA VAL A 26 7.36 23.84 20.49
C VAL A 26 6.00 24.48 20.23
N GLU A 27 5.58 25.40 21.11
CA GLU A 27 4.36 26.20 20.93
C GLU A 27 4.48 27.11 19.71
N ALA A 28 5.62 27.79 19.53
CA ALA A 28 5.87 28.65 18.37
C ALA A 28 5.88 27.86 17.06
N VAL A 29 6.48 26.66 17.06
CA VAL A 29 6.43 25.73 15.91
C VAL A 29 4.98 25.31 15.61
N THR A 30 4.20 24.96 16.63
CA THR A 30 2.81 24.52 16.46
C THR A 30 1.93 25.65 15.92
N ASP A 31 2.13 26.87 16.41
CA ASP A 31 1.43 28.07 15.94
C ASP A 31 1.81 28.41 14.49
N PHE A 32 3.09 28.31 14.15
CA PHE A 32 3.55 28.46 12.77
C PHE A 32 2.90 27.42 11.84
N LEU A 33 2.87 26.15 12.23
CA LEU A 33 2.20 25.09 11.46
C LEU A 33 0.70 25.33 11.32
N ARG A 34 0.05 25.94 12.31
CA ARG A 34 -1.37 26.35 12.22
C ARG A 34 -1.56 27.45 11.18
N THR A 35 -0.67 28.44 11.14
CA THR A 35 -0.68 29.50 10.13
C THR A 35 -0.44 28.94 8.74
N VAL A 36 0.54 28.05 8.57
CA VAL A 36 0.80 27.36 7.29
C VAL A 36 -0.43 26.55 6.87
N GLY A 37 -1.03 25.79 7.80
CA GLY A 37 -2.26 25.03 7.54
C GLY A 37 -3.39 25.94 7.05
N GLY A 38 -3.61 27.08 7.71
CA GLY A 38 -4.58 28.08 7.27
C GLY A 38 -4.32 28.64 5.87
N ALA A 39 -3.06 28.89 5.53
CA ALA A 39 -2.66 29.32 4.19
C ALA A 39 -2.94 28.24 3.13
N LEU A 40 -2.69 26.96 3.44
CA LEU A 40 -3.02 25.84 2.56
C LEU A 40 -4.54 25.72 2.33
N LEU A 41 -5.36 25.90 3.37
CA LEU A 41 -6.82 25.92 3.24
C LEU A 41 -7.29 27.08 2.34
N GLY A 42 -6.69 28.26 2.49
CA GLY A 42 -6.97 29.41 1.64
C GLY A 42 -6.62 29.16 0.16
N ALA A 43 -5.44 28.60 -0.09
CA ALA A 43 -4.99 28.22 -1.43
C ALA A 43 -5.89 27.13 -2.04
N ALA A 44 -6.25 26.11 -1.27
CA ALA A 44 -7.19 25.06 -1.68
C ALA A 44 -8.54 25.64 -2.11
N GLY A 45 -9.09 26.58 -1.32
CA GLY A 45 -10.36 27.25 -1.65
C GLY A 45 -10.27 28.09 -2.93
N ALA A 46 -9.15 28.79 -3.16
CA ALA A 46 -8.94 29.54 -4.38
C ALA A 46 -8.82 28.64 -5.61
N LEU A 47 -8.03 27.56 -5.51
CA LEU A 47 -7.89 26.56 -6.58
C LEU A 47 -9.22 25.89 -6.91
N ARG A 48 -9.99 25.49 -5.90
CA ARG A 48 -11.30 24.85 -6.12
C ARG A 48 -12.28 25.76 -6.86
N ARG A 49 -12.28 27.06 -6.58
CA ARG A 49 -13.12 28.05 -7.32
C ARG A 49 -12.67 28.23 -8.77
N ALA A 50 -11.38 28.12 -9.04
CA ALA A 50 -10.83 28.27 -10.39
C ALA A 50 -10.97 26.98 -11.22
N SER A 51 -10.71 25.83 -10.61
CA SER A 51 -10.79 24.49 -11.20
C SER A 51 -11.25 23.49 -10.14
N PRO A 52 -12.55 23.19 -10.06
CA PRO A 52 -13.08 22.25 -9.09
C PRO A 52 -12.65 20.79 -9.35
N GLU A 53 -12.17 20.49 -10.55
CA GLU A 53 -11.69 19.16 -10.96
C GLU A 53 -10.23 18.91 -10.58
N ASP A 54 -9.47 19.98 -10.24
CA ASP A 54 -8.04 19.88 -9.94
C ASP A 54 -7.79 19.10 -8.64
N PRO A 55 -7.08 17.96 -8.70
CA PRO A 55 -6.76 17.17 -7.51
C PRO A 55 -5.96 17.95 -6.46
N LEU A 56 -5.18 18.95 -6.86
CA LEU A 56 -4.33 19.74 -5.96
C LEU A 56 -5.14 20.46 -4.88
N ALA A 57 -6.32 20.99 -5.23
CA ALA A 57 -7.18 21.71 -4.29
C ALA A 57 -7.55 20.82 -3.09
N TYR A 58 -7.89 19.57 -3.36
CA TYR A 58 -8.31 18.62 -2.32
C TYR A 58 -7.14 18.12 -1.47
N ARG A 59 -5.95 17.98 -2.06
CA ARG A 59 -4.72 17.64 -1.31
C ARG A 59 -4.35 18.72 -0.31
N LEU A 60 -4.26 19.97 -0.78
CA LEU A 60 -3.92 21.10 0.06
C LEU A 60 -4.93 21.29 1.19
N ASN A 61 -6.23 21.07 0.91
CA ASN A 61 -7.25 21.14 1.94
C ASN A 61 -6.97 20.14 3.07
N ARG A 62 -6.79 18.84 2.74
CA ARG A 62 -6.57 17.78 3.74
C ARG A 62 -5.26 17.95 4.50
N MET A 63 -4.19 18.31 3.81
CA MET A 63 -2.90 18.62 4.44
C MET A 63 -3.05 19.77 5.45
N GLY A 64 -3.73 20.86 5.06
CA GLY A 64 -3.90 22.04 5.89
C GLY A 64 -4.74 21.81 7.14
N LEU A 65 -5.79 20.97 7.06
CA LEU A 65 -6.73 20.70 8.16
C LEU A 65 -6.03 20.18 9.41
N TRP A 66 -5.01 19.34 9.23
CA TRP A 66 -4.42 18.55 10.30
C TRP A 66 -2.88 18.65 10.35
N LEU A 67 -2.29 19.64 9.68
CA LEU A 67 -0.84 19.84 9.61
C LEU A 67 -0.18 19.96 10.99
N HIS A 68 -0.79 20.74 11.88
CA HIS A 68 -0.30 21.01 13.23
C HIS A 68 -0.73 19.94 14.25
N LEU A 69 -1.46 18.91 13.83
CA LEU A 69 -1.95 17.83 14.70
C LEU A 69 -1.07 16.59 14.57
N THR A 70 -0.62 16.08 15.70
CA THR A 70 0.22 14.89 15.80
C THR A 70 -0.47 13.72 16.47
N GLN A 71 -1.54 13.98 17.23
CA GLN A 71 -2.31 13.00 17.98
C GLN A 71 -3.82 13.31 17.85
N PRO A 72 -4.69 12.30 18.03
CA PRO A 72 -6.12 12.56 18.12
C PRO A 72 -6.44 13.49 19.30
N PRO A 73 -7.56 14.26 19.23
CA PRO A 73 -8.06 15.05 20.34
C PRO A 73 -8.20 14.22 21.61
N ALA A 74 -7.79 14.80 22.75
CA ALA A 74 -7.93 14.14 24.03
C ALA A 74 -9.41 13.85 24.35
N ALA A 75 -9.65 12.63 24.81
CA ALA A 75 -10.95 12.19 25.32
C ALA A 75 -10.95 12.21 26.86
N ASP A 76 -12.12 12.43 27.44
CA ASP A 76 -12.34 12.31 28.89
C ASP A 76 -12.39 10.83 29.34
N GLY A 77 -12.54 10.60 30.65
CA GLY A 77 -12.63 9.24 31.22
C GLY A 77 -13.81 8.40 30.70
N ASN A 78 -14.77 9.02 30.01
CA ASN A 78 -15.91 8.37 29.37
C ASN A 78 -15.76 8.29 27.84
N GLY A 79 -14.59 8.61 27.29
CA GLY A 79 -14.30 8.57 25.86
C GLY A 79 -14.86 9.74 25.05
N ARG A 80 -15.37 10.80 25.70
CA ARG A 80 -15.95 11.98 25.04
C ARG A 80 -14.91 13.05 24.79
N THR A 81 -15.02 13.72 23.65
CA THR A 81 -14.15 14.83 23.29
C THR A 81 -14.84 16.17 23.52
N LEU A 82 -14.07 17.26 23.59
CA LEU A 82 -14.58 18.64 23.60
C LEU A 82 -15.08 19.11 22.22
N ILE A 83 -15.28 18.19 21.27
CA ILE A 83 -15.67 18.50 19.90
C ILE A 83 -17.20 18.45 19.79
N HIS A 84 -17.75 19.53 19.27
CA HIS A 84 -19.17 19.61 18.95
C HIS A 84 -19.48 18.82 17.67
N PRO A 85 -20.62 18.11 17.62
CA PRO A 85 -21.06 17.44 16.40
C PRO A 85 -21.40 18.46 15.31
N LEU A 86 -21.59 17.97 14.08
CA LEU A 86 -22.07 18.80 12.99
C LEU A 86 -23.45 19.40 13.34
N PRO A 87 -23.67 20.72 13.19
CA PRO A 87 -24.97 21.34 13.49
C PRO A 87 -26.11 20.72 12.69
N ASP A 88 -27.29 20.56 13.30
CA ASP A 88 -28.45 19.89 12.68
C ASP A 88 -28.86 20.54 11.36
N LEU A 89 -28.91 21.88 11.33
CA LEU A 89 -29.23 22.63 10.11
C LEU A 89 -28.29 22.29 8.94
N LEU A 90 -26.99 22.18 9.22
CA LEU A 90 -25.99 21.85 8.20
C LEU A 90 -26.12 20.38 7.78
N ARG A 91 -26.39 19.48 8.73
CA ARG A 91 -26.61 18.05 8.42
C ARG A 91 -27.82 17.85 7.50
N THR A 92 -28.97 18.41 7.87
CA THR A 92 -30.20 18.33 7.06
C THR A 92 -30.01 18.97 5.68
N LYS A 93 -29.25 20.07 5.59
CA LYS A 93 -28.90 20.69 4.30
C LYS A 93 -28.09 19.74 3.41
N LEU A 94 -27.03 19.11 3.94
CA LEU A 94 -26.20 18.17 3.18
C LEU A 94 -27.00 16.93 2.74
N GLU A 95 -27.82 16.37 3.63
CA GLU A 95 -28.72 15.25 3.31
C GLU A 95 -29.68 15.60 2.17
N THR A 96 -30.29 16.80 2.24
CA THR A 96 -31.20 17.30 1.20
C THR A 96 -30.48 17.48 -0.14
N LEU A 97 -29.24 17.98 -0.13
CA LEU A 97 -28.44 18.16 -1.35
C LEU A 97 -28.07 16.80 -1.97
N GLU A 98 -27.70 15.80 -1.16
CA GLU A 98 -27.41 14.44 -1.61
C GLU A 98 -28.66 13.76 -2.21
N GLN A 99 -29.81 13.83 -1.51
CA GLN A 99 -31.07 13.23 -1.97
C GLN A 99 -31.55 13.82 -3.31
N ASN A 100 -31.38 15.14 -3.49
CA ASN A 100 -31.75 15.83 -4.73
C ASN A 100 -30.64 15.79 -5.79
N GLN A 101 -29.56 15.04 -5.56
CA GLN A 101 -28.43 14.89 -6.49
C GLN A 101 -27.81 16.24 -6.92
N ARG A 102 -27.82 17.24 -6.03
CA ARG A 102 -27.22 18.57 -6.26
C ARG A 102 -25.72 18.51 -5.99
N TRP A 103 -25.00 17.73 -6.78
CA TRP A 103 -23.61 17.35 -6.51
C TRP A 103 -22.65 18.53 -6.40
N GLY A 104 -22.76 19.54 -7.27
CA GLY A 104 -21.87 20.71 -7.22
C GLY A 104 -22.00 21.51 -5.92
N GLU A 105 -23.22 21.70 -5.44
CA GLU A 105 -23.49 22.41 -4.18
C GLU A 105 -23.15 21.54 -2.97
N LEU A 106 -23.42 20.24 -3.04
CA LEU A 106 -23.01 19.29 -2.00
C LEU A 106 -21.49 19.35 -1.79
N LEU A 107 -20.73 19.36 -2.88
CA LEU A 107 -19.26 19.45 -2.85
C LEU A 107 -18.78 20.78 -2.25
N ASP A 108 -19.36 21.91 -2.65
CA ASP A 108 -18.89 23.20 -2.15
C ASP A 108 -19.24 23.41 -0.66
N GLU A 109 -20.44 22.99 -0.25
CA GLU A 109 -20.87 23.06 1.15
C GLU A 109 -20.05 22.13 2.05
N SER A 110 -19.83 20.88 1.62
CA SER A 110 -19.05 19.91 2.39
C SER A 110 -17.61 20.38 2.58
N GLU A 111 -16.97 20.86 1.51
CA GLU A 111 -15.59 21.31 1.56
C GLU A 111 -15.41 22.62 2.34
N SER A 112 -16.37 23.53 2.27
CA SER A 112 -16.33 24.80 3.00
C SER A 112 -16.59 24.64 4.51
N ALA A 113 -17.27 23.56 4.90
CA ALA A 113 -17.51 23.22 6.30
C ALA A 113 -16.28 22.62 7.00
N LEU A 114 -15.34 22.00 6.27
CA LEU A 114 -14.22 21.22 6.83
C LEU A 114 -13.34 22.02 7.79
N ALA A 115 -13.00 23.27 7.49
CA ALA A 115 -12.12 24.07 8.33
C ALA A 115 -12.69 24.26 9.76
N ARG A 116 -14.02 24.38 9.86
CA ARG A 116 -14.77 24.54 11.12
C ARG A 116 -15.08 23.20 11.77
N HIS A 117 -15.32 22.15 10.98
CA HIS A 117 -15.76 20.84 11.46
C HIS A 117 -14.79 19.72 11.04
N ARG A 118 -13.50 19.91 11.30
CA ARG A 118 -12.41 19.05 10.79
C ARG A 118 -12.45 17.59 11.21
N PHE A 119 -13.19 17.25 12.27
CA PHE A 119 -13.36 15.88 12.77
C PHE A 119 -14.71 15.27 12.38
N ALA A 120 -15.57 16.01 11.68
CA ALA A 120 -16.80 15.46 11.10
C ALA A 120 -16.45 14.73 9.79
N LEU A 121 -16.05 13.46 9.91
CA LEU A 121 -15.58 12.67 8.76
C LEU A 121 -16.66 12.49 7.68
N THR A 122 -17.94 12.63 8.04
CA THR A 122 -19.09 12.63 7.12
C THR A 122 -18.95 13.67 6.00
N LEU A 123 -18.30 14.81 6.26
CA LEU A 123 -18.05 15.82 5.22
C LEU A 123 -17.15 15.28 4.09
N HIS A 124 -16.20 14.42 4.41
CA HIS A 124 -15.34 13.79 3.40
C HIS A 124 -16.10 12.78 2.55
N ARG A 125 -17.03 12.03 3.16
CA ARG A 125 -17.96 11.14 2.43
C ARG A 125 -18.78 11.95 1.44
N TYR A 126 -19.42 13.03 1.89
CA TYR A 126 -20.23 13.89 1.02
C TYR A 126 -19.43 14.46 -0.16
N SER A 127 -18.20 14.96 0.08
CA SER A 127 -17.34 15.42 -1.00
C SER A 127 -17.02 14.30 -2.01
N ALA A 128 -16.71 13.09 -1.54
CA ALA A 128 -16.42 11.95 -2.41
C ALA A 128 -17.64 11.48 -3.21
N THR A 129 -18.83 11.43 -2.58
CA THR A 129 -20.10 11.11 -3.24
C THR A 129 -20.43 12.16 -4.30
N ALA A 130 -20.26 13.44 -3.97
CA ALA A 130 -20.51 14.54 -4.90
C ALA A 130 -19.60 14.45 -6.14
N MET A 131 -18.30 14.18 -5.95
CA MET A 131 -17.37 13.97 -7.07
C MET A 131 -17.74 12.78 -7.94
N GLU A 132 -18.26 11.71 -7.33
CA GLU A 132 -18.73 10.53 -8.06
C GLU A 132 -19.97 10.86 -8.91
N GLY A 133 -20.90 11.65 -8.35
CA GLY A 133 -22.09 12.13 -9.07
C GLY A 133 -21.80 13.17 -10.17
N LEU A 134 -20.73 13.96 -10.05
CA LEU A 134 -20.27 14.91 -11.07
C LEU A 134 -19.58 14.22 -12.26
N GLY A 135 -19.19 12.95 -12.11
CA GLY A 135 -18.71 12.11 -13.20
C GLY A 135 -17.19 12.02 -13.35
N ALA A 136 -16.75 11.53 -14.50
CA ALA A 136 -15.37 11.06 -14.71
C ALA A 136 -14.30 12.17 -14.60
N SER A 137 -14.64 13.43 -14.89
CA SER A 137 -13.67 14.53 -14.78
C SER A 137 -13.20 14.76 -13.33
N TYR A 138 -14.03 14.42 -12.35
CA TYR A 138 -13.71 14.52 -10.92
C TYR A 138 -13.02 13.28 -10.35
N ALA A 139 -12.78 12.23 -11.15
CA ALA A 139 -12.18 10.98 -10.67
C ALA A 139 -10.76 11.18 -10.10
N GLY A 140 -9.97 12.07 -10.71
CA GLY A 140 -8.65 12.44 -10.20
C GLY A 140 -8.72 13.14 -8.84
N ALA A 141 -9.65 14.10 -8.71
CA ALA A 141 -9.90 14.81 -7.45
C ALA A 141 -10.37 13.87 -6.33
N ARG A 142 -11.30 12.96 -6.64
CA ARG A 142 -11.80 11.95 -5.70
C ARG A 142 -10.67 11.03 -5.21
N THR A 143 -9.84 10.57 -6.13
CA THR A 143 -8.68 9.73 -5.79
C THR A 143 -7.74 10.46 -4.84
N ALA A 144 -7.41 11.73 -5.13
CA ALA A 144 -6.55 12.53 -4.27
C ALA A 144 -7.16 12.78 -2.89
N LEU A 145 -8.45 13.10 -2.82
CA LEU A 145 -9.18 13.27 -1.56
C LEU A 145 -9.11 12.01 -0.69
N VAL A 146 -9.39 10.84 -1.28
CA VAL A 146 -9.38 9.56 -0.58
C VAL A 146 -7.98 9.23 -0.08
N GLN A 147 -6.96 9.37 -0.92
CA GLN A 147 -5.56 9.08 -0.56
C GLN A 147 -5.07 9.93 0.61
N GLU A 148 -5.34 11.24 0.58
CA GLU A 148 -4.88 12.18 1.62
C GLU A 148 -5.60 11.95 2.94
N LEU A 149 -6.92 11.73 2.90
CA LEU A 149 -7.67 11.35 4.09
C LEU A 149 -7.11 10.07 4.69
N ALA A 150 -6.77 9.10 3.86
CA ALA A 150 -6.31 7.81 4.32
C ALA A 150 -4.88 7.84 4.86
N ILE A 151 -4.00 8.71 4.33
CA ILE A 151 -2.69 9.01 4.93
C ILE A 151 -2.89 9.52 6.35
N GLN A 152 -3.86 10.41 6.54
CA GLN A 152 -3.98 11.02 7.83
C GLN A 152 -4.75 10.20 8.88
N LEU A 153 -5.75 9.41 8.49
CA LEU A 153 -6.34 8.45 9.42
C LEU A 153 -5.32 7.43 9.93
N ARG A 154 -4.27 7.10 9.16
CA ARG A 154 -3.13 6.30 9.65
C ARG A 154 -2.28 7.02 10.70
N ARG A 155 -2.13 8.34 10.57
CA ARG A 155 -1.37 9.16 11.53
C ARG A 155 -2.13 9.39 12.83
N MET A 156 -3.46 9.41 12.76
CA MET A 156 -4.34 9.68 13.90
C MET A 156 -5.36 8.55 14.06
N THR A 157 -4.89 7.39 14.50
CA THR A 157 -5.72 6.21 14.75
C THR A 157 -6.78 6.49 15.81
N GLY A 158 -8.02 6.06 15.58
CA GLY A 158 -9.13 6.22 16.52
C GLY A 158 -9.93 7.51 16.34
N VAL A 159 -9.56 8.39 15.39
CA VAL A 159 -10.34 9.59 15.03
C VAL A 159 -11.73 9.21 14.52
N GLU A 160 -11.85 8.07 13.84
CA GLU A 160 -13.11 7.55 13.34
C GLU A 160 -14.08 7.19 14.47
N THR A 161 -13.59 6.71 15.62
CA THR A 161 -14.43 6.28 16.76
C THR A 161 -14.70 7.38 17.79
N LEU A 162 -14.33 8.63 17.52
CA LEU A 162 -14.48 9.71 18.50
C LEU A 162 -15.95 10.01 18.83
N LEU A 163 -16.19 10.27 20.12
CA LEU A 163 -17.48 10.73 20.62
C LEU A 163 -17.46 12.24 20.82
N SER A 164 -18.58 12.88 20.50
CA SER A 164 -18.80 14.30 20.71
C SER A 164 -18.95 14.65 22.20
N THR A 165 -19.07 15.94 22.50
CA THR A 165 -19.40 16.44 23.85
C THR A 165 -20.68 15.83 24.42
N LEU A 166 -21.64 15.46 23.56
CA LEU A 166 -22.92 14.86 23.95
C LEU A 166 -22.86 13.33 24.04
N GLY A 167 -21.70 12.72 23.79
CA GLY A 167 -21.53 11.26 23.75
C GLY A 167 -22.04 10.60 22.46
N THR A 168 -22.49 11.37 21.48
CA THR A 168 -22.86 10.86 20.16
C THR A 168 -21.60 10.64 19.30
N PRO A 169 -21.53 9.57 18.49
CA PRO A 169 -20.43 9.40 17.55
C PRO A 169 -20.30 10.60 16.59
N LEU A 170 -19.08 11.09 16.38
CA LEU A 170 -18.83 12.16 15.40
C LEU A 170 -18.92 11.69 13.95
N THR A 171 -18.81 10.37 13.76
CA THR A 171 -18.88 9.71 12.46
C THR A 171 -20.05 8.75 12.46
N ASP A 172 -20.99 8.93 11.53
CA ASP A 172 -22.16 8.08 11.32
C ASP A 172 -21.79 6.72 10.71
N ASP A 173 -22.67 5.74 10.87
CA ASP A 173 -22.42 4.35 10.45
C ASP A 173 -22.18 4.21 8.93
N ALA A 174 -22.87 5.02 8.11
CA ALA A 174 -22.66 5.03 6.67
C ALA A 174 -21.26 5.54 6.32
N THR A 175 -20.79 6.59 7.00
CA THR A 175 -19.40 7.07 6.86
C THR A 175 -18.39 6.06 7.39
N GLN A 176 -18.67 5.38 8.50
CA GLN A 176 -17.80 4.29 8.99
C GLN A 176 -17.63 3.18 7.95
N ALA A 177 -18.74 2.75 7.33
CA ALA A 177 -18.71 1.74 6.28
C ALA A 177 -17.91 2.21 5.07
N TRP A 178 -18.12 3.46 4.64
CA TRP A 178 -17.37 4.08 3.55
C TRP A 178 -15.86 4.17 3.85
N LEU A 179 -15.50 4.60 5.07
CA LEU A 179 -14.11 4.68 5.51
C LEU A 179 -13.43 3.31 5.44
N ARG A 180 -14.06 2.26 5.96
CA ARG A 180 -13.53 0.89 5.90
C ARG A 180 -13.41 0.38 4.46
N GLY A 181 -14.43 0.63 3.63
CA GLY A 181 -14.51 0.11 2.27
C GLY A 181 -13.58 0.80 1.26
N HIS A 182 -13.41 2.12 1.38
CA HIS A 182 -12.75 2.94 0.35
C HIS A 182 -11.50 3.65 0.83
N VAL A 183 -11.45 4.12 2.07
CA VAL A 183 -10.37 5.00 2.56
C VAL A 183 -9.28 4.17 3.23
N LEU A 184 -9.64 3.39 4.26
CA LEU A 184 -8.73 2.52 4.98
C LEU A 184 -8.27 1.34 4.10
N ARG A 185 -9.09 0.87 3.15
CA ARG A 185 -8.65 -0.12 2.14
C ARG A 185 -7.69 0.46 1.11
N ALA A 186 -7.90 1.70 0.65
CA ALA A 186 -6.95 2.38 -0.25
C ALA A 186 -5.60 2.71 0.44
N SER A 187 -5.54 2.58 1.76
CA SER A 187 -4.39 2.94 2.61
C SER A 187 -3.82 1.76 3.40
N ALA A 188 -4.48 0.61 3.39
CA ALA A 188 -3.80 -0.64 3.69
C ALA A 188 -2.63 -0.76 2.69
N PRO A 189 -1.41 -1.15 3.12
CA PRO A 189 -0.43 -1.64 2.16
C PRO A 189 -1.16 -2.73 1.40
N THR A 190 -1.32 -2.56 0.07
CA THR A 190 -2.16 -3.39 -0.79
C THR A 190 -2.23 -4.82 -0.22
N PRO A 191 -3.32 -5.20 0.49
CA PRO A 191 -3.60 -6.61 0.57
C PRO A 191 -3.89 -6.96 -0.88
N ALA A 192 -3.09 -7.89 -1.41
CA ALA A 192 -3.33 -8.50 -2.70
C ALA A 192 -4.85 -8.66 -2.91
N PRO A 193 -5.38 -8.41 -4.12
CA PRO A 193 -6.82 -8.45 -4.33
C PRO A 193 -7.36 -9.75 -3.72
N SER A 194 -8.18 -9.62 -2.67
CA SER A 194 -9.14 -10.66 -2.35
C SER A 194 -10.16 -10.62 -3.46
N SER A 195 -9.82 -11.21 -4.60
CA SER A 195 -10.79 -12.08 -5.25
C SER A 195 -11.20 -13.08 -4.18
N ALA A 196 -12.50 -13.07 -3.85
CA ALA A 196 -13.15 -14.25 -3.32
C ALA A 196 -12.99 -15.36 -4.38
N ALA A 197 -11.84 -16.00 -4.31
CA ALA A 197 -11.39 -17.19 -5.00
C ALA A 197 -10.04 -17.49 -4.34
N SER A 198 -10.09 -17.97 -3.09
CA SER A 198 -9.01 -18.81 -2.57
C SER A 198 -8.99 -20.06 -3.43
N VAL A 199 -8.46 -19.96 -4.64
CA VAL A 199 -7.83 -21.09 -5.27
C VAL A 199 -6.44 -21.06 -4.69
N SER A 200 -6.20 -21.91 -3.69
CA SER A 200 -4.87 -22.43 -3.42
C SER A 200 -4.34 -22.93 -4.76
N THR A 201 -3.71 -22.03 -5.51
CA THR A 201 -3.13 -22.38 -6.79
C THR A 201 -1.79 -22.96 -6.38
N ALA A 202 -1.82 -24.24 -6.02
CA ALA A 202 -0.64 -25.07 -5.98
C ALA A 202 0.13 -24.76 -7.26
N LEU A 203 1.30 -24.14 -7.13
CA LEU A 203 2.17 -23.96 -8.28
C LEU A 203 2.53 -25.36 -8.72
N ALA A 204 2.25 -25.74 -9.96
CA ALA A 204 2.61 -27.06 -10.48
C ALA A 204 4.08 -27.03 -10.95
N LEU A 205 5.01 -26.72 -10.04
CA LEU A 205 6.43 -26.81 -10.33
C LEU A 205 6.75 -28.28 -10.63
N GLY A 206 7.16 -28.55 -11.87
CA GLY A 206 7.59 -29.88 -12.28
C GLY A 206 8.80 -30.38 -11.49
N PRO A 207 9.03 -31.71 -11.47
CA PRO A 207 10.15 -32.31 -10.75
C PRO A 207 11.49 -31.77 -11.27
N LEU A 208 12.46 -31.66 -10.36
CA LEU A 208 13.82 -31.22 -10.67
C LEU A 208 14.50 -32.27 -11.56
N THR A 209 14.61 -31.99 -12.85
CA THR A 209 15.39 -32.80 -13.79
C THR A 209 16.85 -32.31 -13.79
N LEU A 210 17.51 -32.38 -12.64
CA LEU A 210 18.97 -32.29 -12.62
C LEU A 210 19.56 -33.63 -13.11
N GLY A 211 20.68 -33.56 -13.83
CA GLY A 211 21.35 -34.73 -14.44
C GLY A 211 21.69 -35.88 -13.46
N PRO A 212 22.33 -36.95 -13.93
CA PRO A 212 22.26 -38.32 -13.37
C PRO A 212 22.83 -38.56 -11.95
N THR A 213 23.16 -37.52 -11.20
CA THR A 213 23.86 -37.59 -9.92
C THR A 213 22.95 -37.32 -8.70
N VAL A 214 21.63 -37.18 -8.88
CA VAL A 214 20.71 -37.10 -7.75
C VAL A 214 20.62 -38.47 -7.10
N HIS A 215 20.97 -38.57 -5.82
CA HIS A 215 20.86 -39.80 -5.04
C HIS A 215 19.41 -40.30 -5.11
N ALA A 216 19.21 -41.57 -5.47
CA ALA A 216 17.88 -42.20 -5.57
C ALA A 216 17.00 -41.98 -4.32
N ASP A 217 17.65 -41.75 -3.17
CA ASP A 217 17.01 -41.47 -1.89
C ASP A 217 16.29 -40.10 -1.83
N SER A 218 16.75 -39.06 -2.57
CA SER A 218 16.07 -37.75 -2.54
C SER A 218 14.81 -37.76 -3.41
N ALA A 219 14.82 -38.43 -4.55
CA ALA A 219 13.63 -38.61 -5.38
C ALA A 219 12.52 -39.43 -4.67
N ALA A 220 12.90 -40.44 -3.86
CA ALA A 220 11.97 -41.20 -3.04
C ALA A 220 11.37 -40.33 -1.92
N LEU A 221 12.21 -39.53 -1.24
CA LEU A 221 11.78 -38.61 -0.19
C LEU A 221 10.84 -37.51 -0.73
N GLU A 222 11.11 -36.98 -1.92
CA GLU A 222 10.23 -36.03 -2.60
C GLU A 222 8.86 -36.64 -2.91
N ALA A 223 8.83 -37.90 -3.36
CA ALA A 223 7.58 -38.61 -3.63
C ALA A 223 6.77 -38.83 -2.35
N GLU A 224 7.40 -39.27 -1.26
CA GLU A 224 6.76 -39.42 0.05
C GLU A 224 6.26 -38.08 0.62
N ALA A 225 7.06 -37.02 0.46
CA ALA A 225 6.65 -35.69 0.92
C ALA A 225 5.47 -35.17 0.10
N ARG A 226 5.39 -35.49 -1.19
CA ARG A 226 4.25 -35.17 -2.05
C ARG A 226 2.98 -35.92 -1.65
N THR A 227 3.06 -37.22 -1.35
CA THR A 227 1.90 -37.97 -0.86
C THR A 227 1.38 -37.40 0.46
N LEU A 228 2.27 -37.00 1.37
CA LEU A 228 1.89 -36.35 2.63
C LEU A 228 1.22 -34.98 2.43
N VAL A 229 1.61 -34.23 1.39
CA VAL A 229 0.93 -32.97 1.02
C VAL A 229 -0.46 -33.24 0.43
N GLU A 230 -0.60 -34.27 -0.41
CA GLU A 230 -1.90 -34.71 -0.97
C GLU A 230 -2.87 -35.18 0.14
N GLU A 231 -2.34 -35.79 1.21
CA GLU A 231 -3.07 -36.17 2.42
C GLU A 231 -3.39 -34.98 3.36
N GLY A 232 -2.94 -33.76 3.03
CA GLY A 232 -3.17 -32.55 3.84
C GLY A 232 -2.22 -32.37 5.04
N ARG A 233 -1.20 -33.23 5.19
CA ARG A 233 -0.22 -33.21 6.30
C ARG A 233 1.03 -32.41 5.93
N VAL A 234 0.83 -31.17 5.48
CA VAL A 234 1.92 -30.29 4.98
C VAL A 234 3.02 -30.07 6.02
N HIS A 235 2.66 -29.92 7.30
CA HIS A 235 3.63 -29.68 8.37
C HIS A 235 4.60 -30.86 8.59
N GLU A 236 4.11 -32.10 8.46
CA GLU A 236 4.96 -33.28 8.59
C GLU A 236 5.90 -33.46 7.40
N ALA A 237 5.42 -33.18 6.19
CA ALA A 237 6.25 -33.16 4.99
C ALA A 237 7.42 -32.16 5.12
N VAL A 238 7.15 -30.97 5.65
CA VAL A 238 8.19 -29.94 5.90
C VAL A 238 9.20 -30.41 6.95
N ILE A 239 8.77 -31.04 8.05
CA ILE A 239 9.70 -31.59 9.06
C ILE A 239 10.61 -32.65 8.45
N ARG A 240 10.06 -33.57 7.64
CA ARG A 240 10.83 -34.64 6.98
C ARG A 240 11.87 -34.08 6.02
N LEU A 241 11.50 -33.10 5.20
CA LEU A 241 12.44 -32.45 4.28
C LEU A 241 13.48 -31.59 5.02
N GLN A 242 13.08 -30.92 6.10
CA GLN A 242 14.03 -30.18 6.94
C GLN A 242 15.06 -31.11 7.60
N ALA A 243 14.66 -32.33 7.99
CA ALA A 243 15.59 -33.34 8.49
C ALA A 243 16.61 -33.78 7.42
N ALA A 244 16.17 -33.94 6.17
CA ALA A 244 17.07 -34.24 5.05
C ALA A 244 18.06 -33.09 4.77
N VAL A 245 17.62 -31.83 4.87
CA VAL A 245 18.51 -30.66 4.78
C VAL A 245 19.60 -30.70 5.86
N THR A 246 19.24 -31.10 7.09
CA THR A 246 20.23 -31.21 8.18
C THR A 246 21.15 -32.42 8.06
N ALA A 247 20.68 -33.51 7.45
CA ALA A 247 21.47 -34.72 7.22
C ALA A 247 22.46 -34.58 6.05
N ALA A 248 22.24 -33.62 5.15
CA ALA A 248 23.10 -33.38 4.00
C ALA A 248 24.53 -32.94 4.40
N SER A 249 25.51 -33.75 4.01
CA SER A 249 26.93 -33.57 4.35
C SER A 249 27.68 -32.60 3.44
N THR A 250 27.23 -32.43 2.19
CA THR A 250 27.86 -31.53 1.21
C THR A 250 27.07 -30.25 1.00
N GLY A 251 27.75 -29.16 0.67
CA GLY A 251 27.10 -27.87 0.39
C GLY A 251 26.12 -27.96 -0.78
N ARG A 252 26.47 -28.72 -1.82
CA ARG A 252 25.59 -29.01 -2.96
C ARG A 252 24.35 -29.81 -2.56
N ALA A 253 24.50 -30.90 -1.80
CA ALA A 253 23.35 -31.70 -1.36
C ALA A 253 22.41 -30.89 -0.48
N ARG A 254 22.96 -30.04 0.41
CA ARG A 254 22.17 -29.14 1.24
C ARG A 254 21.40 -28.11 0.42
N PHE A 255 22.02 -27.54 -0.62
CA PHE A 255 21.37 -26.63 -1.53
C PHE A 255 20.21 -27.32 -2.27
N ILE A 256 20.44 -28.51 -2.81
CA ILE A 256 19.41 -29.31 -3.50
C ILE A 256 18.25 -29.58 -2.53
N SER A 257 18.49 -30.17 -1.36
CA SER A 257 17.40 -30.46 -0.40
C SER A 257 16.60 -29.22 0.04
N ARG A 258 17.23 -28.03 0.11
CA ARG A 258 16.51 -26.78 0.38
C ARG A 258 15.68 -26.32 -0.82
N LEU A 259 16.15 -26.56 -2.03
CA LEU A 259 15.40 -26.28 -3.26
C LEU A 259 14.16 -27.19 -3.37
N GLU A 260 14.31 -28.48 -3.04
CA GLU A 260 13.20 -29.45 -2.95
C GLU A 260 12.16 -28.99 -1.92
N LEU A 261 12.62 -28.59 -0.73
CA LEU A 261 11.77 -28.01 0.31
C LEU A 261 11.01 -26.77 -0.17
N ALA A 262 11.68 -25.83 -0.83
CA ALA A 262 11.06 -24.60 -1.34
C ALA A 262 10.00 -24.91 -2.41
N ARG A 263 10.25 -25.88 -3.30
CA ARG A 263 9.31 -26.35 -4.33
C ARG A 263 8.09 -27.00 -3.71
N LEU A 264 8.27 -27.90 -2.75
CA LEU A 264 7.13 -28.52 -2.06
C LEU A 264 6.28 -27.48 -1.33
N CYS A 265 6.91 -26.50 -0.66
CA CYS A 265 6.18 -25.42 0.01
C CYS A 265 5.38 -24.56 -0.98
N ALA A 266 5.95 -24.28 -2.16
CA ALA A 266 5.27 -23.56 -3.22
C ALA A 266 4.08 -24.36 -3.79
N ASN A 267 4.24 -25.67 -3.98
CA ASN A 267 3.19 -26.58 -4.45
C ASN A 267 2.09 -26.77 -3.40
N ALA A 268 2.43 -26.75 -2.11
CA ALA A 268 1.48 -26.83 -1.00
C ALA A 268 0.74 -25.50 -0.70
N GLY A 269 1.02 -24.43 -1.46
CA GLY A 269 0.40 -23.12 -1.27
C GLY A 269 0.99 -22.28 -0.13
N GLN A 270 2.06 -22.75 0.54
CA GLN A 270 2.78 -22.03 1.59
C GLN A 270 3.79 -21.04 0.99
N LEU A 271 3.28 -20.05 0.25
CA LEU A 271 4.07 -19.08 -0.49
C LEU A 271 5.02 -18.23 0.39
N PRO A 272 4.65 -17.79 1.62
CA PRO A 272 5.57 -16.99 2.45
C PRO A 272 6.84 -17.75 2.82
N LEU A 273 6.71 -19.04 3.17
CA LEU A 273 7.84 -19.91 3.51
C LEU A 273 8.69 -20.18 2.26
N ALA A 274 8.06 -20.55 1.14
CA ALA A 274 8.77 -20.79 -0.12
C ALA A 274 9.59 -19.57 -0.55
N ARG A 275 9.01 -18.36 -0.47
CA ARG A 275 9.69 -17.10 -0.82
C ARG A 275 10.94 -16.86 0.03
N ALA A 276 10.84 -17.05 1.35
CA ALA A 276 11.97 -16.86 2.26
C ALA A 276 13.12 -17.82 1.92
N VAL A 277 12.82 -19.09 1.61
CA VAL A 277 13.82 -20.07 1.21
C VAL A 277 14.43 -19.72 -0.15
N TYR A 278 13.63 -19.32 -1.14
CA TYR A 278 14.13 -18.90 -2.45
C TYR A 278 14.99 -17.62 -2.40
N ASP A 279 14.67 -16.67 -1.51
CA ASP A 279 15.47 -15.46 -1.33
C ASP A 279 16.88 -15.82 -0.78
N ALA A 280 16.97 -16.71 0.21
CA ALA A 280 18.25 -17.20 0.72
C ALA A 280 19.03 -18.02 -0.34
N LEU A 281 18.35 -18.86 -1.10
CA LEU A 281 18.98 -19.64 -2.17
C LEU A 281 19.53 -18.73 -3.28
N ASP A 282 18.85 -17.66 -3.68
CA ASP A 282 19.36 -16.73 -4.70
C ASP A 282 20.59 -15.94 -4.25
N GLU A 283 20.68 -15.62 -2.95
CA GLU A 283 21.88 -15.04 -2.35
C GLU A 283 23.05 -16.01 -2.41
N GLU A 284 22.84 -17.30 -2.08
CA GLU A 284 23.86 -18.36 -2.21
C GLU A 284 24.28 -18.59 -3.68
N VAL A 285 23.32 -18.60 -4.62
CA VAL A 285 23.57 -18.71 -6.08
C VAL A 285 24.52 -17.59 -6.54
N SER A 286 24.29 -16.38 -6.05
CA SER A 286 25.09 -15.20 -6.41
C SER A 286 26.46 -15.19 -5.72
N ALA A 287 26.52 -15.55 -4.44
CA ALA A 287 27.76 -15.60 -3.66
C ALA A 287 28.75 -16.66 -4.18
N HIS A 288 28.24 -17.77 -4.71
CA HIS A 288 29.05 -18.88 -5.22
C HIS A 288 29.08 -18.95 -6.76
N ALA A 289 28.60 -17.90 -7.44
CA ALA A 289 28.59 -17.76 -8.89
C ALA A 289 28.05 -19.01 -9.63
N LEU A 290 26.95 -19.58 -9.13
CA LEU A 290 26.31 -20.80 -9.65
C LEU A 290 25.95 -20.71 -11.14
N ASP A 291 25.77 -19.51 -11.68
CA ASP A 291 25.54 -19.26 -13.10
C ASP A 291 26.62 -19.84 -14.01
N THR A 292 27.88 -19.84 -13.55
CA THR A 292 29.02 -20.25 -14.39
C THR A 292 29.33 -21.74 -14.23
N TRP A 293 29.17 -22.29 -13.03
CA TRP A 293 29.58 -23.67 -12.73
C TRP A 293 28.42 -24.67 -12.77
N GLU A 294 27.21 -24.27 -12.39
CA GLU A 294 26.00 -25.12 -12.41
C GLU A 294 24.74 -24.35 -12.86
N PRO A 295 24.65 -24.01 -14.16
CA PRO A 295 23.57 -23.19 -14.69
C PRO A 295 22.19 -23.84 -14.52
N ALA A 296 22.09 -25.17 -14.55
CA ALA A 296 20.84 -25.89 -14.36
C ALA A 296 20.26 -25.69 -12.94
N LEU A 297 21.11 -25.66 -11.92
CA LEU A 297 20.70 -25.47 -10.53
C LEU A 297 20.30 -24.01 -10.26
N ALA A 298 21.08 -23.07 -10.83
CA ALA A 298 20.75 -21.65 -10.81
C ALA A 298 19.41 -21.36 -11.51
N ALA A 299 19.17 -21.95 -12.69
CA ALA A 299 17.93 -21.81 -13.44
C ALA A 299 16.73 -22.34 -12.65
N ALA A 300 16.84 -23.52 -12.03
CA ALA A 300 15.77 -24.10 -11.21
C ALA A 300 15.42 -23.25 -9.97
N CYS A 301 16.41 -22.61 -9.36
CA CYS A 301 16.20 -21.67 -8.25
C CYS A 301 15.49 -20.38 -8.73
N LEU A 302 15.97 -19.79 -9.83
CA LEU A 302 15.41 -18.56 -10.40
C LEU A 302 13.98 -18.78 -10.91
N GLU A 303 13.69 -19.93 -11.52
CA GLU A 303 12.34 -20.32 -11.95
C GLU A 303 11.37 -20.32 -10.76
N GLY A 304 11.71 -21.02 -9.67
CA GLY A 304 10.89 -21.07 -8.47
C GLY A 304 10.74 -19.71 -7.78
N TRP A 305 11.82 -18.92 -7.77
CA TRP A 305 11.79 -17.56 -7.25
C TRP A 305 10.82 -16.66 -8.03
N LEU A 306 10.80 -16.74 -9.37
CA LEU A 306 9.94 -15.92 -10.21
C LEU A 306 8.47 -16.38 -10.15
N GLN A 307 8.22 -17.69 -10.12
CA GLN A 307 6.85 -18.25 -10.05
C GLN A 307 6.16 -17.99 -8.70
N THR A 308 6.91 -17.81 -7.62
CA THR A 308 6.34 -17.48 -6.31
C THR A 308 5.92 -16.01 -6.16
N ARG A 309 6.18 -15.14 -7.15
CA ARG A 309 5.84 -13.70 -7.13
C ARG A 309 4.48 -13.43 -7.76
N THR A 310 3.73 -12.51 -7.16
CA THR A 310 2.42 -12.10 -7.69
C THR A 310 2.57 -11.09 -8.81
N ASP A 311 1.57 -11.00 -9.70
CA ASP A 311 1.61 -10.03 -10.82
C ASP A 311 1.67 -8.57 -10.35
N VAL A 312 1.14 -8.28 -9.15
CA VAL A 312 1.27 -6.96 -8.51
C VAL A 312 2.73 -6.66 -8.15
N GLU A 313 3.45 -7.64 -7.60
CA GLU A 313 4.88 -7.52 -7.27
C GLU A 313 5.76 -7.40 -8.52
N LYS A 314 5.34 -7.99 -9.65
CA LYS A 314 5.98 -7.83 -10.96
C LYS A 314 5.78 -6.43 -11.53
N ALA A 315 4.57 -5.89 -11.41
CA ALA A 315 4.16 -4.65 -12.07
C ALA A 315 4.63 -3.36 -11.36
N SER A 316 4.76 -3.34 -10.04
CA SER A 316 5.08 -2.11 -9.30
C SER A 316 5.82 -2.36 -7.98
N GLY A 317 6.84 -1.54 -7.70
CA GLY A 317 7.58 -1.53 -6.43
C GLY A 317 9.08 -1.84 -6.54
N PRO A 318 9.81 -1.87 -5.42
CA PRO A 318 11.25 -2.17 -5.40
C PRO A 318 11.58 -3.61 -5.84
N VAL A 319 10.60 -4.52 -5.73
CA VAL A 319 10.72 -5.93 -6.14
C VAL A 319 10.65 -6.07 -7.66
N ALA A 320 9.98 -5.16 -8.38
CA ALA A 320 9.87 -5.20 -9.84
C ALA A 320 11.25 -5.08 -10.54
N VAL A 321 12.15 -4.27 -9.99
CA VAL A 321 13.53 -4.15 -10.50
C VAL A 321 14.29 -5.47 -10.29
N LYS A 322 14.16 -6.08 -9.11
CA LYS A 322 14.77 -7.38 -8.81
C LYS A 322 14.20 -8.49 -9.70
N PHE A 323 12.89 -8.47 -9.94
CA PHE A 323 12.19 -9.40 -10.83
C PHE A 323 12.75 -9.31 -12.24
N ARG A 324 12.85 -8.12 -12.83
CA ARG A 324 13.40 -7.93 -14.17
C ARG A 324 14.86 -8.40 -14.29
N ASN A 325 15.68 -8.13 -13.27
CA ASN A 325 17.08 -8.57 -13.26
C ASN A 325 17.20 -10.10 -13.24
N ARG A 326 16.39 -10.76 -12.40
CA ARG A 326 16.37 -12.23 -12.28
C ARG A 326 15.74 -12.91 -13.50
N TYR A 327 14.70 -12.31 -14.08
CA TYR A 327 14.12 -12.76 -15.34
C TYR A 327 15.14 -12.70 -16.48
N ARG A 328 15.91 -11.61 -16.58
CA ARG A 328 17.01 -11.50 -17.56
C ARG A 328 18.09 -12.56 -17.33
N ARG A 329 18.45 -12.83 -16.07
CA ARG A 329 19.43 -13.87 -15.71
C ARG A 329 18.93 -15.26 -16.11
N LEU A 330 17.68 -15.58 -15.82
CA LEU A 330 17.07 -16.85 -16.23
C LEU A 330 17.00 -16.98 -17.76
N ALA A 331 16.65 -15.91 -18.49
CA ALA A 331 16.59 -15.93 -19.95
C ALA A 331 17.93 -16.29 -20.62
N LEU A 332 19.05 -15.94 -19.98
CA LEU A 332 20.39 -16.27 -20.44
C LEU A 332 20.83 -17.70 -20.08
N LEU A 333 20.33 -18.25 -18.97
CA LEU A 333 20.68 -19.59 -18.49
C LEU A 333 19.80 -20.68 -19.11
N ASP A 334 18.48 -20.45 -19.14
CA ASP A 334 17.48 -21.36 -19.67
C ASP A 334 16.28 -20.60 -20.24
N SER A 335 16.29 -20.45 -21.57
CA SER A 335 15.21 -19.80 -22.30
C SER A 335 13.90 -20.60 -22.25
N SER A 336 13.95 -21.93 -22.04
CA SER A 336 12.76 -22.78 -21.95
C SER A 336 12.04 -22.63 -20.60
N ALA A 337 12.79 -22.50 -19.51
CA ALA A 337 12.25 -22.16 -18.19
C ALA A 337 11.64 -20.76 -18.18
N THR A 338 12.24 -19.81 -18.88
CA THR A 338 11.75 -18.43 -18.99
C THR A 338 10.34 -18.35 -19.59
N LEU A 339 10.04 -19.18 -20.59
CA LEU A 339 8.71 -19.25 -21.21
C LEU A 339 7.63 -19.77 -20.24
N ARG A 340 8.01 -20.66 -19.32
CA ARG A 340 7.07 -21.24 -18.32
C ARG A 340 6.68 -20.24 -17.23
N VAL A 341 7.53 -19.25 -16.94
CA VAL A 341 7.32 -18.28 -15.87
C VAL A 341 6.32 -17.18 -16.25
N GLY A 342 6.15 -16.90 -17.56
CA GLY A 342 5.32 -15.80 -18.06
C GLY A 342 5.88 -14.42 -17.70
N ALA A 343 5.82 -13.47 -18.63
CA ALA A 343 6.24 -12.09 -18.40
C ALA A 343 5.29 -11.36 -17.44
#